data_AF-A0A915U0M1-F1
#
_entry.id   AF-A0A915U0M1-F1
#
_cell.length_a   1.000
_cell.length_b   1.000
_cell.length_c   1.000
_cell.angle_alpha   90.00
_cell.angle_beta   90.00
_cell.angle_gamma   90.00
#
_symmetry.space_group_name_H-M   'P 1'
#
loop_
_entity.id
_entity.type
_entity.pdbx_description
1 polymer ?
#
loop_
_entity_poly.entity_id
_entity_poly.type
_entity_poly.pdbx_seq_one_letter_code
_entity_poly.pdbx_strand_id
1 'polypeptide(L)'
;MANKKKTTLRSAPAKKKKTDLDAFAAAAGKPRSETDTVYPWEEPQVRDDVMKNLPIRLPEPLYLKLKFIADNSPYSMNSFIIERIIPEIEKEIAELTGGGKRRG
;
A
#
# COMPACT_ATOMS: atom_id res chain seq x y z
N MET A 1 37.82 31.37 53.19
CA MET A 1 36.39 31.76 53.22
C MET A 1 35.72 31.17 51.98
N ALA A 2 35.05 30.02 52.11
CA ALA A 2 34.46 29.30 50.97
C ALA A 2 33.00 29.74 50.72
N ASN A 3 32.72 30.29 49.54
CA ASN A 3 31.41 30.77 49.13
C ASN A 3 30.57 29.61 48.56
N LYS A 4 29.49 29.21 49.24
CA LYS A 4 28.56 28.16 48.79
C LYS A 4 27.52 28.75 47.83
N LYS A 5 27.67 28.51 46.52
CA LYS A 5 26.62 28.80 45.53
C LYS A 5 25.52 27.73 45.62
N LYS A 6 24.30 28.16 45.94
CA LYS A 6 23.09 27.32 46.03
C LYS A 6 22.49 27.18 44.62
N THR A 7 22.63 26.00 44.00
CA THR A 7 22.01 25.67 42.71
C THR A 7 20.51 25.50 42.91
N THR A 8 19.69 26.35 42.28
CA THR A 8 18.24 26.17 42.21
C THR A 8 17.92 25.08 41.18
N LEU A 9 17.33 23.98 41.66
CA LEU A 9 16.78 22.93 40.80
C LEU A 9 15.69 23.57 39.92
N ARG A 10 15.86 23.48 38.60
CA ARG A 10 14.86 23.95 37.63
C ARG A 10 13.55 23.20 37.88
N SER A 11 12.46 23.96 38.04
CA SER A 11 11.12 23.43 38.24
C SER A 11 10.69 22.53 37.09
N ALA A 12 9.98 21.45 37.42
CA ALA A 12 9.42 20.53 36.42
C ALA A 12 8.42 21.26 35.51
N PRO A 13 8.42 21.01 34.19
CA PRO A 13 7.47 21.62 33.27
C PRO A 13 6.04 21.16 33.59
N ALA A 14 5.10 22.10 33.54
CA ALA A 14 3.69 21.86 33.85
C ALA A 14 3.11 20.76 32.95
N LYS A 15 2.54 19.72 33.55
CA LYS A 15 1.82 18.62 32.87
C LYS A 15 0.68 19.20 32.03
N LYS A 16 0.81 19.19 30.70
CA LYS A 16 -0.31 19.44 29.80
C LYS A 16 -1.33 18.30 29.88
N LYS A 17 -2.61 18.65 29.67
CA LYS A 17 -3.82 17.93 30.07
C LYS A 17 -3.94 16.54 29.45
N LYS A 18 -4.48 15.60 30.25
CA LYS A 18 -4.77 14.18 29.97
C LYS A 18 -5.67 13.90 28.76
N THR A 19 -6.30 14.93 28.21
CA THR A 19 -7.28 14.85 27.12
C THR A 19 -6.74 14.20 25.85
N ASP A 20 -5.45 14.38 25.56
CA ASP A 20 -4.83 13.86 24.33
C ASP A 20 -4.52 12.34 24.43
N LEU A 21 -4.11 11.91 25.63
CA LEU A 21 -3.84 10.50 25.93
C LEU A 21 -5.13 9.68 26.05
N ASP A 22 -6.16 10.26 26.67
CA ASP A 22 -7.47 9.60 26.80
C ASP A 22 -8.18 9.48 25.44
N ALA A 23 -8.02 10.47 24.55
CA ALA A 23 -8.54 10.41 23.18
C ALA A 23 -7.82 9.34 22.33
N PHE A 24 -6.50 9.21 22.47
CA PHE A 24 -5.73 8.16 21.81
C PHE A 24 -6.11 6.76 22.33
N ALA A 25 -6.24 6.58 23.65
CA ALA A 25 -6.66 5.32 24.25
C ALA A 25 -8.10 4.91 23.88
N ALA A 26 -9.01 5.88 23.71
CA ALA A 26 -10.38 5.63 23.29
C ALA A 26 -10.49 5.12 21.84
N ALA A 27 -9.52 5.45 20.98
CA ALA A 27 -9.49 4.98 19.59
C ALA A 27 -9.06 3.50 19.44
N ALA A 28 -8.34 2.96 20.42
CA ALA A 28 -7.80 1.59 20.37
C ALA A 28 -8.86 0.48 20.52
N GLY A 29 -10.11 0.82 20.87
CA GLY A 29 -11.20 -0.13 21.11
C GLY A 29 -12.40 0.02 20.17
N LYS A 30 -12.34 0.88 19.14
CA LYS A 30 -13.44 0.97 18.17
C LYS A 30 -13.42 -0.28 17.28
N PRO A 31 -14.49 -1.09 17.24
CA PRO A 31 -14.58 -2.17 16.28
C PRO A 31 -14.53 -1.55 14.88
N ARG A 32 -13.51 -1.94 14.11
CA ARG A 32 -13.44 -1.64 12.68
C ARG A 32 -14.73 -2.19 12.07
N SER A 33 -15.54 -1.34 11.43
CA SER A 33 -16.77 -1.82 10.82
C SER A 33 -16.42 -2.96 9.86
N GLU A 34 -17.26 -4.00 9.81
CA GLU A 34 -17.12 -5.19 8.96
C GLU A 34 -17.05 -4.88 7.45
N THR A 35 -17.07 -3.60 7.08
CA THR A 35 -17.02 -3.05 5.72
C THR A 35 -15.63 -2.64 5.26
N ASP A 36 -14.61 -2.68 6.12
CA ASP A 36 -13.28 -2.15 5.81
C ASP A 36 -12.27 -3.30 5.58
N THR A 37 -12.60 -4.18 4.64
CA THR A 37 -11.64 -5.16 4.13
C THR A 37 -10.61 -4.38 3.32
N VAL A 38 -9.53 -3.97 3.97
CA VAL A 38 -8.38 -3.36 3.28
C VAL A 38 -7.70 -4.46 2.48
N TYR A 39 -7.69 -4.32 1.15
CA TYR A 39 -6.98 -5.27 0.31
C TYR A 39 -5.46 -5.04 0.39
N PRO A 40 -4.63 -6.08 0.17
CA PRO A 40 -3.18 -5.94 0.26
C PRO A 40 -2.57 -4.87 -0.67
N TRP A 41 -3.23 -4.54 -1.78
CA TRP A 41 -2.83 -3.47 -2.71
C TRP A 41 -3.32 -2.07 -2.31
N GLU A 42 -4.19 -1.95 -1.32
CA GLU A 42 -4.72 -0.68 -0.79
C GLU A 42 -4.01 -0.23 0.50
N GLU A 43 -3.06 -1.04 1.01
CA GLU A 43 -2.36 -0.71 2.24
C GLU A 43 -1.52 0.57 2.08
N PRO A 44 -1.39 1.43 3.11
CA PRO A 44 -0.69 2.72 3.02
C PRO A 44 0.78 2.64 2.58
N GLN A 45 1.39 1.46 2.68
CA GLN A 45 2.77 1.18 2.30
C GLN A 45 2.95 0.77 0.84
N VAL A 46 1.84 0.50 0.13
CA VAL A 46 1.85 0.24 -1.30
C VAL A 46 2.08 1.53 -2.04
N ARG A 47 2.95 1.47 -3.05
CA ARG A 47 3.41 2.62 -3.81
C ARG A 47 3.17 2.38 -5.29
N ASP A 48 2.37 3.24 -5.90
CA ASP A 48 2.00 3.15 -7.33
C ASP A 48 3.19 3.39 -8.27
N ASP A 49 4.24 4.07 -7.79
CA ASP A 49 5.44 4.36 -8.57
C ASP A 49 6.47 3.21 -8.56
N VAL A 50 6.26 2.18 -7.74
CA VAL A 50 7.19 1.05 -7.62
C VAL A 50 6.78 -0.08 -8.55
N MET A 51 7.55 -0.26 -9.62
CA MET A 51 7.38 -1.39 -10.53
C MET A 51 8.06 -2.65 -9.97
N LYS A 52 7.32 -3.76 -9.92
CA LYS A 52 7.83 -5.08 -9.54
C LYS A 52 8.10 -5.93 -10.78
N ASN A 53 9.25 -6.58 -10.83
CA ASN A 53 9.57 -7.51 -11.92
C ASN A 53 8.90 -8.87 -11.67
N LEU A 54 8.11 -9.36 -12.62
CA LEU A 54 7.47 -10.67 -12.58
C LEU A 54 8.04 -11.53 -13.72
N PRO A 55 8.83 -12.58 -13.43
CA PRO A 55 9.32 -13.47 -14.48
C PRO A 55 8.18 -14.34 -15.03
N ILE A 56 7.81 -14.12 -16.31
CA ILE A 56 6.76 -14.89 -17.00
C ILE A 56 7.39 -15.99 -17.84
N ARG A 57 6.87 -17.22 -17.76
CA ARG A 57 7.24 -18.30 -18.70
C ARG A 57 6.26 -18.32 -19.87
N LEU A 58 6.78 -18.21 -21.08
CA LEU A 58 6.01 -18.25 -22.32
C LEU A 58 6.45 -19.42 -23.18
N PRO A 59 5.52 -20.13 -23.84
CA PRO A 59 5.85 -21.00 -24.95
C PRO A 59 6.62 -20.23 -26.03
N GLU A 60 7.62 -20.89 -26.61
CA GLU A 60 8.48 -20.29 -27.64
C GLU A 60 7.71 -19.65 -28.82
N PRO A 61 6.64 -20.26 -29.37
CA PRO A 61 5.89 -19.63 -30.46
C PRO A 61 5.26 -18.29 -30.08
N LEU A 62 4.83 -18.13 -28.82
CA LEU A 62 4.26 -16.86 -28.33
C LEU A 62 5.35 -15.82 -28.12
N TYR A 63 6.50 -16.23 -27.57
CA TYR A 63 7.65 -15.35 -27.43
C TYR A 63 8.09 -14.78 -28.80
N LEU A 64 8.18 -15.63 -29.82
CA LEU A 64 8.55 -15.19 -31.18
C LEU A 64 7.53 -14.22 -31.79
N LYS A 65 6.23 -14.44 -31.55
CA LYS A 65 5.18 -13.49 -31.98
C LYS A 65 5.31 -12.14 -31.27
N LEU A 66 5.58 -12.15 -29.96
CA LEU A 66 5.83 -10.91 -29.20
C LEU A 66 7.05 -10.17 -29.70
N LYS A 67 8.13 -10.90 -30.02
CA LYS A 67 9.32 -10.31 -30.64
C LYS A 67 8.98 -9.64 -31.97
N PHE A 68 8.25 -10.33 -32.83
CA PHE A 68 7.82 -9.77 -34.11
C PHE A 68 6.99 -8.49 -33.93
N ILE A 69 6.07 -8.45 -32.96
CA ILE A 69 5.30 -7.24 -32.66
C ILE A 69 6.21 -6.10 -32.21
N ALA A 70 7.19 -6.37 -31.33
CA ALA A 70 8.11 -5.35 -30.85
C ALA A 70 8.99 -4.79 -31.97
N ASP A 71 9.41 -5.63 -32.91
CA ASP A 71 10.24 -5.20 -34.05
C ASP A 71 9.44 -4.39 -35.10
N ASN A 72 8.11 -4.54 -35.14
CA ASN A 72 7.23 -3.94 -36.15
C ASN A 72 6.26 -2.88 -35.58
N SER A 73 6.45 -2.46 -34.33
CA SER A 73 5.59 -1.49 -33.66
C SER A 73 6.43 -0.59 -32.76
N PRO A 74 5.90 0.56 -32.29
CA PRO A 74 6.61 1.39 -31.31
C PRO A 74 6.65 0.79 -29.90
N TYR A 75 6.00 -0.36 -29.68
CA TYR A 75 5.93 -0.99 -28.36
C TYR A 75 7.13 -1.90 -28.12
N SER A 76 7.67 -1.85 -26.89
CA SER A 76 8.50 -2.95 -26.38
C SER A 76 7.63 -4.18 -26.08
N MET A 77 8.23 -5.37 -26.01
CA MET A 77 7.53 -6.58 -25.57
C MET A 77 6.84 -6.37 -24.22
N ASN A 78 7.53 -5.72 -23.26
CA ASN A 78 7.01 -5.50 -21.92
C ASN A 78 5.82 -4.52 -21.92
N SER A 79 5.95 -3.37 -22.60
CA SER A 79 4.86 -2.40 -22.68
C SER A 79 3.63 -2.98 -23.37
N PHE A 80 3.82 -3.77 -24.44
CA PHE A 80 2.72 -4.45 -25.12
C PHE A 80 1.98 -5.42 -24.21
N ILE A 81 2.71 -6.22 -23.42
CA ILE A 81 2.12 -7.16 -22.47
C ILE A 81 1.36 -6.41 -21.37
N ILE A 82 2.00 -5.43 -20.74
CA ILE A 82 1.44 -4.70 -19.59
C ILE A 82 0.16 -3.94 -19.97
N GLU A 83 0.16 -3.25 -21.11
CA GLU A 83 -1.01 -2.49 -21.60
C GLU A 83 -2.24 -3.39 -21.79
N ARG A 84 -2.03 -4.67 -22.15
CA ARG A 84 -3.11 -5.65 -22.33
C ARG A 84 -3.49 -6.35 -21.03
N ILE A 85 -2.54 -6.58 -20.11
CA ILE A 85 -2.78 -7.30 -18.87
C ILE A 85 -3.46 -6.43 -17.80
N ILE A 86 -3.09 -5.15 -17.66
CA ILE A 86 -3.68 -4.24 -16.67
C ILE A 86 -5.22 -4.27 -16.67
N PRO A 87 -5.92 -4.06 -17.81
CA PRO A 87 -7.39 -4.05 -17.81
C PRO A 87 -8.00 -5.40 -17.43
N GLU A 88 -7.34 -6.52 -17.76
CA GLU A 88 -7.80 -7.85 -17.37
C GLU A 88 -7.63 -8.10 -15.87
N ILE A 89 -6.55 -7.59 -15.25
CA ILE A 89 -6.37 -7.64 -13.79
C ILE A 89 -7.46 -6.85 -13.08
N GLU A 90 -7.69 -5.59 -13.47
CA GLU A 90 -8.72 -4.74 -12.84
C GLU A 90 -10.10 -5.36 -12.94
N LYS A 91 -10.42 -5.95 -14.10
CA LYS A 91 -11.66 -6.68 -14.32
C LYS A 91 -11.78 -7.89 -13.38
N GLU A 92 -10.76 -8.73 -13.29
CA GLU A 92 -10.77 -9.90 -12.42
C GLU A 92 -10.88 -9.50 -10.94
N ILE A 93 -10.17 -8.46 -10.51
CA ILE A 93 -10.28 -7.94 -9.13
C ILE A 93 -11.69 -7.40 -8.87
N ALA A 94 -12.30 -6.68 -9.81
CA ALA A 94 -13.67 -6.21 -9.67
C ALA A 94 -14.68 -7.37 -9.58
N GLU A 95 -14.46 -8.47 -10.31
CA GLU A 95 -15.30 -9.67 -10.23
C GLU A 95 -15.14 -10.39 -8.88
N LEU A 96 -13.90 -10.53 -8.39
CA LEU A 96 -13.60 -11.17 -7.11
C LEU A 96 -14.08 -10.36 -5.90
N THR A 97 -13.98 -9.03 -5.96
CA THR A 97 -14.31 -8.13 -4.83
C THR A 97 -15.74 -7.60 -4.88
N GLY A 98 -16.32 -7.43 -6.07
CA GLY A 98 -17.72 -7.02 -6.29
C GLY A 98 -18.73 -8.18 -6.36
N GLY A 99 -18.26 -9.41 -6.54
CA GLY A 99 -19.07 -10.63 -6.67
C GLY A 99 -19.66 -11.20 -5.36
N GLY A 100 -19.49 -10.53 -4.22
CA GLY A 100 -19.91 -10.96 -2.87
C GLY A 100 -21.42 -11.15 -2.65
N LYS A 101 -22.26 -11.16 -3.70
CA LYS A 101 -23.72 -11.36 -3.60
C LYS A 101 -24.25 -12.65 -4.23
N ARG A 102 -23.40 -13.55 -4.74
CA ARG A 102 -23.85 -14.78 -5.44
C ARG A 102 -23.27 -16.09 -4.90
N ARG A 103 -23.11 -16.21 -3.58
CA ARG A 103 -22.96 -17.51 -2.92
C ARG A 103 -23.74 -17.51 -1.60
N GLY A 104 -25.03 -17.80 -1.69
CA GLY A 104 -25.97 -18.06 -0.60
C GLY A 104 -27.01 -19.04 -1.09
#